data_AF-A0A351HTJ6-F1
#
_entry.id   AF-A0A351HTJ6-F1
#
_cell.length_a   1.000
_cell.length_b   1.000
_cell.length_c   1.000
_cell.angle_alpha   90.00
_cell.angle_beta   90.00
_cell.angle_gamma   90.00
#
_symmetry.space_group_name_H-M   'P 1'
#
loop_
_entity.id
_entity.type
_entity.pdbx_description
1 polymer ?
#
loop_
_entity_poly.entity_id
_entity_poly.type
_entity_poly.pdbx_seq_one_letter_code
_entity_poly.pdbx_strand_id
1 'polypeptide(L)'
;MISLILVIIRIVGIVLIIFSILKLMKLKIIEKSGIQVEAVVVGMRENKVRTGRQVYDEYTPILEYMIAEKVYRTAALASQGDKRYDLGDIVKIRYKSDRPEEIMIPGDHRSYFNPALFGIAGIMIEILVLLTQRFL
;
A
#
# COMPACT_ATOMS: atom_id res chain seq x y z
N MET A 1 22.21 -11.96 27.07
CA MET A 1 22.05 -12.11 25.60
C MET A 1 20.58 -12.20 25.20
N ILE A 2 19.79 -13.09 25.81
CA ILE A 2 18.35 -13.23 25.55
C ILE A 2 17.57 -11.92 25.78
N SER A 3 17.82 -11.22 26.88
CA SER A 3 17.14 -9.94 27.18
C SER A 3 17.41 -8.86 26.11
N LEU A 4 18.63 -8.80 25.56
CA LEU A 4 18.97 -7.85 24.49
C LEU A 4 18.22 -8.18 23.20
N ILE A 5 18.11 -9.47 22.86
CA ILE A 5 17.36 -9.92 21.67
C ILE A 5 15.88 -9.56 21.81
N LEU A 6 15.28 -9.76 22.98
CA LEU A 6 13.87 -9.40 23.23
C LEU A 6 13.63 -7.88 23.08
N VAL A 7 14.57 -7.05 23.52
CA VAL A 7 14.47 -5.59 23.35
C VAL A 7 14.50 -5.21 21.86
N ILE A 8 15.39 -5.80 21.07
CA ILE A 8 15.48 -5.52 19.62
C ILE A 8 14.18 -5.93 18.92
N ILE A 9 13.68 -7.14 19.20
CA ILE A 9 12.43 -7.65 18.62
C ILE A 9 11.26 -6.72 18.95
N ARG A 10 11.20 -6.22 20.20
CA ARG A 10 10.18 -5.26 20.63
C ARG A 10 10.24 -3.94 19.85
N ILE A 11 11.44 -3.41 19.65
CA ILE A 11 11.61 -2.18 18.86
C ILE A 11 11.08 -2.40 17.43
N VAL A 12 11.39 -3.55 16.82
CA VAL A 12 10.89 -3.91 15.49
C VAL A 12 9.35 -3.99 15.48
N GLY A 13 8.74 -4.65 16.47
CA GLY A 13 7.29 -4.73 16.61
C GLY A 13 6.63 -3.35 16.67
N ILE A 14 7.13 -2.47 17.54
CA ILE A 14 6.65 -1.08 17.67
C ILE A 14 6.80 -0.30 16.36
N VAL A 15 7.94 -0.41 15.67
CA VAL A 15 8.17 0.29 14.39
C VAL A 15 7.17 -0.16 13.34
N LEU A 16 6.88 -1.45 13.23
CA LEU A 16 5.88 -1.99 12.30
C LEU A 16 4.48 -1.46 12.61
N ILE A 17 4.10 -1.39 13.89
CA ILE A 17 2.81 -0.83 14.32
C ILE A 17 2.70 0.65 13.95
N ILE A 18 3.72 1.46 14.28
CA ILE A 18 3.74 2.89 13.96
C ILE A 18 3.66 3.10 12.45
N PHE A 19 4.46 2.36 11.67
CA PHE A 19 4.43 2.41 10.22
C PHE A 19 3.04 2.10 9.64
N SER A 20 2.40 1.04 10.15
CA SER A 20 1.04 0.64 9.78
C SER A 20 0.03 1.77 10.05
N ILE A 21 0.05 2.32 11.27
CA ILE A 21 -0.86 3.40 11.68
C ILE A 21 -0.69 4.62 10.77
N LEU A 22 0.55 5.06 10.54
CA LEU A 22 0.82 6.22 9.68
C LEU A 22 0.31 6.02 8.24
N LYS A 23 0.51 4.82 7.68
CA LYS A 23 0.02 4.49 6.33
C LYS A 23 -1.50 4.44 6.25
N LEU A 24 -2.14 3.78 7.22
CA LEU A 24 -3.61 3.69 7.29
C LEU A 24 -4.25 5.06 7.51
N MET A 25 -3.65 5.91 8.37
CA MET A 25 -4.12 7.28 8.57
C MET A 25 -4.04 8.10 7.28
N LYS A 26 -2.94 8.00 6.53
CA LYS A 26 -2.80 8.68 5.24
C LYS A 26 -3.89 8.25 4.26
N LEU A 27 -4.11 6.94 4.10
CA LEU A 27 -5.16 6.41 3.24
C LEU A 27 -6.54 6.92 3.66
N LYS A 28 -6.85 6.89 4.96
CA LYS A 28 -8.12 7.37 5.50
C LYS A 28 -8.33 8.87 5.29
N ILE A 29 -7.27 9.67 5.32
CA ILE A 29 -7.33 11.10 4.99
C ILE A 29 -7.68 11.29 3.51
N ILE A 30 -7.00 10.60 2.59
CA ILE A 30 -7.30 10.69 1.15
C ILE A 30 -8.72 10.18 0.86
N GLU A 31 -9.15 9.12 1.53
CA GLU A 31 -10.49 8.58 1.43
C GLU A 31 -11.55 9.60 1.87
N LYS A 32 -11.34 10.29 3.00
CA LYS A 32 -12.34 11.22 3.55
C LYS A 32 -12.33 12.61 2.91
N SER A 33 -11.16 13.15 2.61
CA SER A 33 -10.98 14.55 2.19
C SER A 33 -10.21 14.71 0.88
N GLY A 34 -9.88 13.62 0.19
CA GLY A 34 -9.25 13.68 -1.13
C GLY A 34 -10.18 14.27 -2.17
N ILE A 35 -9.60 15.02 -3.10
CA ILE A 35 -10.33 15.61 -4.23
C ILE A 35 -10.48 14.54 -5.29
N GLN A 36 -11.70 14.35 -5.79
CA GLN A 36 -12.01 13.34 -6.80
C GLN A 36 -11.72 13.88 -8.21
N VAL A 37 -11.04 13.10 -9.02
CA VAL A 37 -10.75 13.39 -10.43
C VAL A 37 -10.81 12.09 -11.24
N GLU A 38 -11.01 12.22 -12.55
CA GLU A 38 -10.92 11.11 -13.49
C GLU A 38 -9.49 11.02 -14.03
N ALA A 39 -8.95 9.81 -14.01
CA ALA A 39 -7.65 9.51 -14.58
C ALA A 39 -7.82 8.51 -15.73
N VAL A 40 -7.01 8.65 -16.77
CA VAL A 40 -7.00 7.75 -17.92
C VAL A 40 -5.83 6.79 -17.79
N VAL A 41 -6.05 5.52 -18.08
CA VAL A 41 -4.96 4.53 -18.17
C VAL A 41 -4.21 4.76 -19.48
N VAL A 42 -3.04 5.40 -19.40
CA VAL A 42 -2.23 5.75 -20.59
C VAL A 42 -1.11 4.76 -20.88
N GLY A 43 -0.85 3.83 -19.95
CA GLY A 43 0.20 2.84 -20.10
C GLY A 43 0.02 1.67 -19.15
N MET A 44 0.74 0.59 -19.43
CA MET A 44 0.81 -0.60 -18.60
C MET A 44 2.27 -1.03 -18.49
N ARG A 45 2.78 -1.21 -17.27
CA ARG A 45 4.05 -1.92 -17.05
C ARG A 45 3.74 -3.39 -16.83
N GLU A 46 4.36 -4.23 -17.64
CA GLU A 46 4.20 -5.67 -17.58
C GLU A 46 5.50 -6.31 -17.09
N ASN A 47 5.41 -7.06 -16.01
CA ASN A 47 6.54 -7.79 -15.45
C ASN A 47 6.18 -9.27 -15.32
N LYS A 48 7.16 -10.17 -15.46
CA LYS A 48 6.99 -11.56 -15.02
C LYS A 48 7.53 -11.72 -13.61
N VAL A 49 6.65 -12.08 -12.67
CA VAL A 49 7.00 -12.32 -11.28
C VAL A 49 7.06 -13.82 -11.03
N ARG A 50 8.18 -14.29 -10.48
CA ARG A 50 8.37 -15.70 -10.13
C ARG A 50 8.20 -15.89 -8.63
N THR A 51 7.25 -16.71 -8.24
CA THR A 51 7.06 -17.13 -6.84
C THR A 51 7.25 -18.65 -6.77
N GLY A 52 8.43 -19.07 -6.35
CA GLY A 52 8.83 -20.48 -6.37
C GLY A 52 8.89 -21.05 -7.78
N ARG A 53 8.06 -22.07 -8.07
CA ARG A 53 7.98 -22.70 -9.40
C ARG A 53 6.99 -21.99 -10.33
N GLN A 54 6.10 -21.15 -9.81
CA GLN A 54 5.07 -20.49 -10.60
C GLN A 54 5.58 -19.14 -11.13
N VAL A 55 5.20 -18.83 -12.36
CA VAL A 55 5.48 -17.54 -13.03
C VAL A 55 4.14 -16.89 -13.31
N TYR A 56 4.00 -15.64 -12.86
CA TYR A 56 2.80 -14.84 -13.02
C TYR A 56 3.13 -13.61 -13.85
N ASP A 57 2.18 -13.19 -14.69
CA ASP A 57 2.23 -11.87 -15.29
C ASP A 57 1.69 -10.86 -14.30
N GLU A 58 2.43 -9.77 -14.10
CA GLU A 58 2.10 -8.66 -13.23
C GLU A 58 1.89 -7.41 -14.08
N TYR A 59 0.72 -6.81 -13.92
CA TYR A 59 0.27 -5.65 -14.68
C TYR A 59 0.14 -4.45 -13.76
N THR A 60 0.92 -3.41 -14.00
CA THR A 60 0.89 -2.15 -13.25
C THR A 60 0.42 -1.01 -14.15
N PRO A 61 -0.84 -0.56 -14.04
CA PRO A 61 -1.37 0.51 -14.89
C PRO A 61 -0.75 1.85 -14.52
N ILE A 62 -0.46 2.65 -15.53
CA ILE A 62 -0.01 4.03 -15.41
C ILE A 62 -1.21 4.94 -15.66
N LEU A 63 -1.61 5.67 -14.62
CA LEU A 63 -2.74 6.59 -14.64
C LEU A 63 -2.23 8.00 -14.95
N GLU A 64 -2.92 8.69 -15.85
CA GLU A 64 -2.70 10.10 -16.17
C GLU A 64 -3.94 10.92 -15.82
N TYR A 65 -3.74 12.05 -15.15
CA TYR A 65 -4.82 12.96 -14.77
C TYR A 65 -4.31 14.40 -14.77
N MET A 66 -5.23 15.34 -14.93
CA MET A 66 -4.93 16.75 -15.01
C MET A 66 -5.44 17.49 -13.78
N ILE A 67 -4.60 18.32 -13.18
CA ILE A 67 -4.95 19.20 -12.06
C ILE A 67 -4.43 20.60 -12.40
N ALA A 68 -5.33 21.57 -12.49
CA ALA A 68 -4.99 22.97 -12.80
C ALA A 68 -4.01 23.07 -14.00
N GLU A 69 -4.39 22.46 -15.13
CA GLU A 69 -3.63 22.44 -16.39
C GLU A 69 -2.27 21.71 -16.34
N LYS A 70 -1.89 21.13 -15.20
CA LYS A 70 -0.71 20.28 -15.07
C LYS A 70 -1.09 18.81 -15.12
N VAL A 71 -0.37 18.08 -15.98
CA VAL A 71 -0.51 16.62 -16.12
C VAL A 71 0.33 15.92 -15.06
N TYR A 72 -0.29 14.97 -14.37
CA TYR A 72 0.34 14.07 -13.41
C TYR A 72 0.23 12.64 -13.90
N ARG A 73 1.28 11.84 -13.62
CA ARG A 73 1.32 10.42 -13.92
C ARG A 73 1.71 9.64 -12.68
N THR A 74 0.95 8.62 -12.35
CA THR A 74 1.24 7.76 -11.20
C THR A 74 0.89 6.31 -11.51
N ALA A 75 1.63 5.39 -10.91
CA ALA A 75 1.34 3.97 -11.04
C ALA A 75 0.26 3.58 -10.03
N ALA A 76 -0.78 2.87 -10.47
CA ALA A 76 -1.70 2.23 -9.54
C ALA A 76 -1.11 0.93 -8.98
N LEU A 77 -1.84 0.27 -8.09
CA LEU A 77 -1.44 -1.02 -7.56
C LEU A 77 -1.39 -2.09 -8.65
N ALA A 78 -0.28 -2.82 -8.68
CA ALA A 78 -0.09 -3.96 -9.55
C ALA A 78 -1.16 -5.04 -9.33
N SER A 79 -1.51 -5.74 -10.41
CA SER A 79 -2.39 -6.91 -10.41
C SER A 79 -1.62 -8.11 -10.94
N GLN A 80 -1.72 -9.26 -10.27
CA GLN A 80 -1.07 -10.50 -10.71
C GLN A 80 -2.10 -11.44 -11.32
N GLY A 81 -1.77 -12.04 -12.46
CA GLY A 81 -2.56 -13.07 -13.13
C GLY A 81 -3.77 -12.56 -13.93
N ASP A 82 -4.29 -11.39 -13.62
CA ASP A 82 -5.37 -10.77 -14.39
C ASP A 82 -5.16 -9.25 -14.56
N LYS A 83 -5.42 -8.77 -15.77
CA LYS A 83 -5.28 -7.38 -16.16
C LYS A 83 -6.57 -6.65 -15.79
N ARG A 84 -6.53 -5.91 -14.68
CA ARG A 84 -7.71 -5.24 -14.10
C ARG A 84 -8.19 -4.00 -14.86
N TYR A 85 -7.33 -3.44 -15.70
CA TYR A 85 -7.57 -2.20 -16.43
C TYR A 85 -7.02 -2.30 -17.85
N ASP A 86 -7.74 -1.75 -18.81
CA ASP A 86 -7.31 -1.62 -20.19
C ASP A 86 -6.80 -0.21 -20.50
N LEU A 87 -6.03 -0.10 -21.59
CA LEU A 87 -5.55 1.19 -22.06
C LEU A 87 -6.75 2.03 -22.53
N GLY A 88 -6.80 3.29 -22.10
CA GLY A 88 -7.91 4.20 -22.36
C GLY A 88 -9.03 4.13 -21.33
N ASP A 89 -8.99 3.19 -20.37
CA ASP A 89 -9.97 3.14 -19.30
C ASP A 89 -9.96 4.42 -18.46
N ILE A 90 -11.15 4.88 -18.08
CA ILE A 90 -11.34 6.01 -17.17
C ILE A 90 -11.54 5.48 -15.76
N VAL A 91 -10.60 5.80 -14.88
CA VAL A 91 -10.58 5.39 -13.48
C VAL A 91 -10.82 6.61 -12.60
N LYS A 92 -11.83 6.53 -11.73
CA LYS A 92 -12.05 7.56 -10.71
C LYS A 92 -10.98 7.41 -9.63
N ILE A 93 -10.26 8.48 -9.35
CA ILE A 93 -9.25 8.53 -8.29
C ILE A 93 -9.55 9.66 -7.31
N ARG A 94 -9.01 9.56 -6.10
CA ARG A 94 -8.91 10.64 -5.13
C ARG A 94 -7.45 10.96 -4.89
N TYR A 95 -7.11 12.24 -4.90
CA TYR A 95 -5.75 12.70 -4.60
C TYR A 95 -5.74 13.67 -3.43
N LYS A 96 -4.57 13.83 -2.80
CA LYS A 96 -4.36 14.82 -1.75
C LYS A 96 -3.87 16.14 -2.35
N SER A 97 -4.52 17.27 -2.06
CA SER A 97 -4.21 18.56 -2.71
C SER A 97 -2.76 19.04 -2.50
N ASP A 98 -2.18 18.77 -1.33
CA ASP A 98 -0.79 19.08 -1.00
C ASP A 98 0.21 18.08 -1.60
N ARG A 99 -0.25 16.89 -2.01
CA ARG A 99 0.56 15.82 -2.59
C ARG A 99 -0.21 15.12 -3.71
N PRO A 100 -0.33 15.73 -4.89
CA PRO A 100 -1.16 15.22 -5.97
C PRO A 100 -0.73 13.85 -6.50
N GLU A 101 0.50 13.42 -6.23
CA GLU A 101 1.02 12.09 -6.58
C GLU A 101 0.53 10.98 -5.63
N GLU A 102 0.12 11.32 -4.41
CA GLU A 102 -0.50 10.39 -3.47
C GLU A 102 -1.98 10.24 -3.85
N ILE A 103 -2.29 9.13 -4.54
CA ILE A 103 -3.65 8.83 -5.01
C ILE A 103 -4.24 7.59 -4.31
N MET A 104 -5.56 7.49 -4.38
CA MET A 104 -6.34 6.33 -3.99
C MET A 104 -7.43 6.08 -5.02
N ILE A 105 -7.65 4.82 -5.40
CA ILE A 105 -8.80 4.40 -6.21
C ILE A 105 -9.92 4.02 -5.24
N PRO A 106 -11.07 4.73 -5.23
CA PRO A 106 -12.21 4.37 -4.39
C PRO A 106 -12.67 2.93 -4.62
N GLY A 107 -12.93 2.19 -3.54
CA GLY A 107 -13.32 0.77 -3.60
C GLY A 107 -12.16 -0.21 -3.82
N ASP A 108 -10.94 0.25 -4.12
CA ASP A 108 -9.77 -0.63 -4.14
C ASP A 108 -9.17 -0.78 -2.74
N HIS A 109 -9.61 -1.81 -2.02
CA HIS A 109 -9.17 -2.09 -0.65
C HIS A 109 -7.73 -2.63 -0.57
N ARG A 110 -7.08 -2.95 -1.70
CA ARG A 110 -5.71 -3.50 -1.71
C ARG A 110 -4.69 -2.55 -1.08
N SER A 111 -4.93 -1.25 -1.16
CA SER A 111 -4.09 -0.23 -0.52
C SER A 111 -4.03 -0.38 1.01
N TYR A 112 -5.07 -0.94 1.63
CA TYR A 112 -5.14 -1.16 3.09
C TYR A 112 -4.49 -2.47 3.51
N PHE A 113 -4.37 -3.45 2.61
CA PHE A 113 -3.94 -4.82 2.95
C PHE A 113 -2.51 -4.85 3.51
N ASN A 114 -1.54 -4.29 2.78
CA ASN A 114 -0.13 -4.31 3.21
C ASN A 114 0.08 -3.57 4.55
N PRO A 115 -0.40 -2.32 4.74
CA PRO A 115 -0.33 -1.66 6.03
C PRO A 115 -0.98 -2.44 7.16
N ALA A 116 -2.17 -3.02 6.94
CA ALA A 116 -2.86 -3.81 7.96
C ALA A 116 -2.05 -5.05 8.35
N LEU A 117 -1.48 -5.76 7.37
CA LEU A 117 -0.64 -6.93 7.60
C LEU A 117 0.58 -6.60 8.46
N PHE A 118 1.28 -5.49 8.17
CA PHE A 118 2.40 -5.03 9.00
C PHE A 118 1.97 -4.69 10.43
N GLY A 119 0.79 -4.08 10.60
CA GLY A 119 0.24 -3.79 11.92
C GLY A 119 -0.06 -5.05 12.73
N ILE A 120 -0.71 -6.04 12.12
CA ILE A 120 -1.01 -7.33 12.73
C ILE A 120 0.29 -8.06 13.11
N ALA A 121 1.27 -8.11 12.19
CA ALA A 121 2.57 -8.72 12.47
C ALA A 121 3.29 -8.06 13.64
N GLY A 122 3.29 -6.72 13.71
CA GLY A 122 3.86 -5.98 14.82
C GLY A 122 3.17 -6.27 16.16
N ILE A 123 1.83 -6.33 16.19
CA ILE A 123 1.06 -6.69 17.39
C ILE A 123 1.39 -8.12 17.85
N MET A 124 1.44 -9.07 16.92
CA MET A 124 1.79 -10.47 17.22
C MET A 124 3.20 -10.58 17.82
N ILE A 125 4.16 -9.79 17.31
CA ILE A 125 5.51 -9.70 17.87
C ILE A 125 5.47 -9.19 19.32
N GLU A 126 4.75 -8.10 19.60
CA GLU A 126 4.64 -7.56 20.95
C GLU A 126 4.00 -8.56 21.93
N ILE A 127 2.94 -9.25 21.51
CA ILE A 127 2.31 -10.31 22.31
C ILE A 127 3.32 -11.43 22.60
N LEU A 128 4.05 -11.89 21.59
CA LEU A 128 5.06 -12.94 21.75
C LEU A 128 6.17 -12.52 22.71
N VAL A 129 6.67 -11.29 22.62
CA VAL A 129 7.69 -10.74 23.53
C VAL A 129 7.16 -10.72 24.96
N LEU A 130 5.93 -10.23 25.18
CA LEU A 130 5.31 -10.19 26.51
C LEU A 130 5.13 -11.58 27.12
N LEU A 131 4.66 -12.55 26.33
CA LEU A 131 4.54 -13.94 26.79
C LEU A 131 5.91 -14.52 27.14
N THR A 132 6.91 -14.31 26.29
CA THR A 132 8.27 -14.84 26.50
C THR A 132 8.91 -14.27 27.76
N GLN A 133 8.71 -12.97 28.04
CA GLN A 133 9.16 -12.33 29.29
C GLN A 133 8.50 -12.88 30.56
N ARG A 134 7.30 -13.46 30.45
CA ARG A 134 6.58 -14.04 31.59
C ARG A 134 7.08 -15.44 31.97
N PHE A 135 7.73 -16.14 31.04
CA PHE A 135 8.25 -17.50 31.23
C PHE A 135 9.78 -17.56 31.41
N LEU A 136 10.47 -16.41 31.33
CA LEU A 136 11.89 -16.21 31.61
C LEU A 136 12.08 -15.61 33.01
#